data_AF-A0A2P9FE13-F1
#
_entry.id   AF-A0A2P9FE13-F1
#
_cell.length_a   1.000
_cell.length_b   1.000
_cell.length_c   1.000
_cell.angle_alpha   90.00
_cell.angle_beta   90.00
_cell.angle_gamma   90.00
#
_symmetry.space_group_name_H-M   'P 1'
#
loop_
_entity.id
_entity.type
_entity.pdbx_description
1 polymer ?
#
loop_
_entity_poly.entity_id
_entity_poly.type
_entity_poly.pdbx_seq_one_letter_code
_entity_poly.pdbx_strand_id
1 'polypeptide(L)'
;MRSLKRKIAAAALVAGTVLGTLAVPGTAFAGTKNVQLRVCSGSNETVKFFFVGENQYGDWVGSRFWEIAPKGCTTAEGYWWVAGRSVEFHHRKPSTGWRWEPRLISANDTRDGATYDLWIG
;
A
#
# COMPACT_ATOMS: atom_id res chain seq x y z
N MET A 1 -19.60 21.34 -25.98
CA MET A 1 -20.30 22.41 -25.24
C MET A 1 -20.71 21.89 -23.86
N ARG A 2 -20.47 22.72 -22.84
CA ARG A 2 -20.81 22.59 -21.40
C ARG A 2 -22.11 21.79 -21.16
N SER A 3 -22.20 20.83 -20.24
CA SER A 3 -22.22 20.99 -18.78
C SER A 3 -22.68 19.64 -18.21
N LEU A 4 -22.15 19.15 -17.09
CA LEU A 4 -22.92 19.20 -15.85
C LEU A 4 -22.01 19.05 -14.64
N LYS A 5 -22.25 19.95 -13.70
CA LYS A 5 -21.53 20.15 -12.45
C LYS A 5 -21.89 19.05 -11.44
N ARG A 6 -20.87 18.65 -10.67
CA ARG A 6 -20.87 18.11 -9.30
C ARG A 6 -22.25 17.83 -8.68
N LYS A 7 -22.46 16.58 -8.26
CA LYS A 7 -23.31 16.24 -7.11
C LYS A 7 -22.49 15.44 -6.12
N ILE A 8 -21.95 16.15 -5.13
CA ILE A 8 -21.46 15.57 -3.89
C ILE A 8 -22.71 15.20 -3.10
N ALA A 9 -23.00 13.91 -2.98
CA ALA A 9 -23.99 13.41 -2.04
C ALA A 9 -23.22 12.91 -0.80
N ALA A 10 -22.94 13.84 0.12
CA ALA A 10 -22.56 13.47 1.48
C ALA A 10 -23.85 13.03 2.18
N ALA A 11 -24.10 11.72 2.21
CA ALA A 11 -25.17 11.14 2.99
C ALA A 11 -24.73 11.12 4.47
N ALA A 12 -25.27 12.05 5.25
CA ALA A 12 -25.23 11.96 6.70
C ALA A 12 -26.28 10.94 7.15
N LEU A 13 -25.83 9.86 7.83
CA LEU A 13 -26.71 8.99 8.61
C LEU A 13 -26.25 9.03 10.07
N VAL A 14 -27.22 9.32 10.94
CA VAL A 14 -27.08 9.66 12.36
C VAL A 14 -27.38 8.43 13.22
N ALA A 15 -26.59 8.32 14.30
CA ALA A 15 -26.83 7.68 15.60
C ALA A 15 -26.90 6.14 15.76
N GLY A 16 -26.02 5.64 16.64
CA GLY A 16 -26.35 4.61 17.64
C GLY A 16 -25.32 3.49 17.81
N THR A 17 -24.58 3.48 18.93
CA THR A 17 -24.13 2.34 19.79
C THR A 17 -22.93 2.78 20.67
N VAL A 18 -23.07 2.88 21.99
CA VAL A 18 -22.76 1.86 23.01
C VAL A 18 -21.28 1.40 23.01
N LEU A 19 -20.57 1.79 24.08
CA LEU A 19 -19.39 1.18 24.73
C LEU A 19 -18.16 0.80 23.88
N GLY A 20 -17.06 1.49 24.17
CA GLY A 20 -15.75 0.88 24.34
C GLY A 20 -15.04 0.39 23.09
N THR A 21 -14.22 1.24 22.48
CA THR A 21 -12.80 1.03 22.11
C THR A 21 -12.35 2.21 21.25
N LEU A 22 -11.07 2.58 21.37
CA LEU A 22 -10.43 3.69 20.67
C LEU A 22 -10.56 3.56 19.14
N ALA A 23 -11.59 4.17 18.57
CA ALA A 23 -11.62 4.45 17.14
C ALA A 23 -10.64 5.61 16.89
N VAL A 24 -9.41 5.29 16.50
CA VAL A 24 -8.55 6.27 15.84
C VAL A 24 -9.34 6.77 14.63
N PRO A 25 -9.60 8.08 14.50
CA PRO A 25 -10.35 8.60 13.36
C PRO A 25 -9.54 8.35 12.09
N GLY A 26 -9.92 7.31 11.34
CA GLY A 26 -9.53 7.16 9.95
C GLY A 26 -10.18 8.31 9.20
N THR A 27 -9.38 9.26 8.73
CA THR A 27 -9.86 10.33 7.85
C THR A 27 -10.47 9.68 6.61
N ALA A 28 -11.78 9.88 6.42
CA ALA A 28 -12.46 9.47 5.20
C ALA A 28 -11.90 10.31 4.04
N PHE A 29 -10.90 9.78 3.34
CA PHE A 29 -10.29 10.42 2.19
C PHE A 29 -11.13 10.06 0.95
N ALA A 30 -11.81 11.07 0.38
CA ALA A 30 -12.58 10.93 -0.85
C ALA A 30 -11.63 10.75 -2.05
N GLY A 31 -11.45 9.49 -2.46
CA GLY A 31 -10.62 9.04 -3.57
C GLY A 31 -9.48 8.13 -3.09
N THR A 32 -9.65 6.81 -3.16
CA THR A 32 -8.62 5.86 -2.77
C THR A 32 -7.36 6.09 -3.60
N LYS A 33 -6.30 6.66 -3.01
CA LYS A 33 -5.02 6.84 -3.69
C LYS A 33 -4.39 5.46 -3.85
N ASN A 34 -3.89 5.14 -5.03
CA ASN A 34 -3.22 3.89 -5.30
C ASN A 34 -1.77 4.14 -5.70
N VAL A 35 -0.87 3.28 -5.23
CA VAL A 35 0.57 3.44 -5.48
C VAL A 35 1.17 2.14 -5.98
N GLN A 36 2.23 2.25 -6.78
CA GLN A 36 3.17 1.15 -7.00
C GLN A 36 4.23 1.16 -5.90
N LEU A 37 4.63 -0.02 -5.45
CA LEU A 37 5.68 -0.15 -4.44
C LEU A 37 7.03 -0.36 -5.12
N ARG A 38 8.03 0.44 -4.74
CA ARG A 38 9.42 0.22 -5.11
C ARG A 38 10.22 -0.13 -3.87
N VAL A 39 10.93 -1.24 -3.94
CA VAL A 39 11.68 -1.76 -2.81
C VAL A 39 13.17 -1.61 -3.08
N CYS A 40 13.85 -0.90 -2.20
CA CYS A 40 15.29 -0.71 -2.21
C CYS A 40 15.94 -1.54 -1.10
N SER A 41 17.05 -2.20 -1.39
CA SER A 41 17.79 -2.97 -0.38
C SER A 41 19.25 -2.53 -0.32
N GLY A 42 19.76 -2.36 0.90
CA GLY A 42 21.20 -2.17 1.14
C GLY A 42 22.01 -3.47 1.15
N SER A 43 21.37 -4.62 0.93
CA SER A 43 22.02 -5.92 1.00
C SER A 43 23.03 -6.13 -0.14
N ASN A 44 24.10 -6.87 0.14
CA ASN A 44 25.04 -7.37 -0.87
C ASN A 44 24.53 -8.64 -1.58
N GLU A 45 23.37 -9.17 -1.18
CA GLU A 45 22.76 -10.36 -1.76
C GLU A 45 21.54 -9.97 -2.61
N THR A 46 21.15 -10.84 -3.54
CA THR A 46 19.88 -10.68 -4.25
C THR A 46 18.73 -10.97 -3.29
N VAL A 47 17.78 -10.05 -3.18
CA VAL A 47 16.61 -10.20 -2.30
C VAL A 47 15.39 -10.55 -3.12
N LYS A 48 14.72 -11.66 -2.79
CA LYS A 48 13.41 -11.96 -3.39
C LYS A 48 12.31 -11.36 -2.54
N PHE A 49 11.25 -10.84 -3.15
CA PHE A 49 10.11 -10.33 -2.40
C PHE A 49 8.78 -10.46 -3.15
N PHE A 50 7.69 -10.35 -2.41
CA PHE A 50 6.33 -10.15 -2.92
C PHE A 50 5.49 -9.41 -1.88
N PHE A 51 4.33 -8.92 -2.31
CA PHE A 51 3.37 -8.23 -1.46
C PHE A 51 2.03 -8.96 -1.44
N VAL A 52 1.30 -8.83 -0.35
CA VAL A 52 -0.12 -9.19 -0.27
C VAL A 52 -0.89 -8.04 0.38
N GLY A 53 -2.06 -7.69 -0.12
CA GLY A 53 -2.85 -6.60 0.46
C GLY A 53 -4.08 -6.23 -0.36
N GLU A 54 -4.69 -5.09 -0.01
CA GLU A 54 -5.82 -4.52 -0.75
C GLU A 54 -5.32 -3.75 -1.98
N ASN A 55 -5.76 -4.16 -3.17
CA ASN A 55 -5.41 -3.51 -4.43
C ASN A 55 -6.36 -2.35 -4.79
N GLN A 56 -6.13 -1.70 -5.92
CA GLN A 56 -6.95 -0.59 -6.42
C GLN A 56 -8.42 -0.92 -6.70
N TYR A 57 -8.78 -2.21 -6.74
CA TYR A 57 -10.14 -2.69 -6.93
C TYR A 57 -10.83 -3.06 -5.60
N GLY A 58 -10.12 -2.94 -4.47
CA GLY A 58 -10.61 -3.35 -3.16
C GLY A 58 -10.45 -4.85 -2.87
N ASP A 59 -9.75 -5.59 -3.74
CA ASP A 59 -9.54 -7.02 -3.59
C ASP A 59 -8.26 -7.30 -2.78
N TRP A 60 -8.31 -8.32 -1.92
CA TRP A 60 -7.14 -8.82 -1.22
C TRP A 60 -6.36 -9.81 -2.10
N VAL A 61 -5.22 -9.39 -2.64
CA VAL A 61 -4.45 -10.15 -3.64
C VAL A 61 -2.95 -10.18 -3.33
N GLY A 62 -2.24 -11.13 -3.92
CA GLY A 62 -0.78 -11.22 -3.89
C GLY A 62 -0.14 -10.76 -5.20
N SER A 63 1.03 -10.11 -5.11
CA SER A 63 1.87 -9.88 -6.28
C SER A 63 2.59 -11.15 -6.73
N ARG A 64 3.12 -11.14 -7.95
CA ARG A 64 4.18 -12.07 -8.33
C ARG A 64 5.44 -11.87 -7.46
N PHE A 65 6.37 -12.82 -7.56
CA PHE A 65 7.70 -12.65 -7.01
C PHE A 65 8.54 -11.69 -7.84
N TRP A 66 9.35 -10.93 -7.13
CA TRP A 66 10.31 -9.96 -7.65
C TRP A 66 11.68 -10.22 -7.04
N GLU A 67 12.72 -9.71 -7.69
CA GLU A 67 14.09 -9.79 -7.21
C GLU A 67 14.71 -8.40 -7.23
N ILE A 68 15.44 -8.07 -6.16
CA ILE A 68 16.23 -6.84 -6.04
C ILE A 68 17.69 -7.25 -6.20
N ALA A 69 18.38 -6.68 -7.19
CA ALA A 69 19.82 -6.84 -7.32
C ALA A 69 20.56 -6.30 -6.07
N PRO A 70 21.77 -6.79 -5.76
CA PRO A 70 22.58 -6.25 -4.66
C PRO A 70 22.69 -4.73 -4.69
N LYS A 71 22.43 -4.08 -3.56
CA LYS A 71 22.40 -2.61 -3.40
C LYS A 71 21.48 -1.87 -4.37
N GLY A 72 20.43 -2.54 -4.86
CA GLY A 72 19.54 -2.04 -5.88
C GLY A 72 18.14 -1.68 -5.37
N CYS A 73 17.29 -1.31 -6.33
CA CYS A 73 15.86 -1.12 -6.14
C CYS A 73 15.08 -1.84 -7.24
N THR A 74 13.86 -2.28 -6.92
CA THR A 74 12.96 -2.90 -7.90
C THR A 74 11.53 -2.46 -7.65
N THR A 75 10.86 -2.01 -8.70
CA THR A 75 9.45 -1.61 -8.68
C THR A 75 8.58 -2.83 -8.96
N ALA A 76 7.57 -3.07 -8.12
CA ALA A 76 6.55 -4.08 -8.33
C ALA A 76 5.49 -3.58 -9.34
N GLU A 77 5.92 -3.39 -10.59
CA GLU A 77 5.09 -2.83 -11.66
C GLU A 77 3.85 -3.68 -11.96
N GLY A 78 2.77 -3.02 -12.35
CA GLY A 78 1.48 -3.66 -12.66
C GLY A 78 0.63 -4.00 -11.44
N TYR A 79 1.14 -3.79 -10.23
CA TYR A 79 0.39 -3.93 -8.98
C TYR A 79 0.22 -2.57 -8.31
N TRP A 80 -1.03 -2.24 -7.97
CA TRP A 80 -1.40 -0.97 -7.37
C TRP A 80 -2.07 -1.22 -6.03
N TRP A 81 -1.55 -0.61 -4.97
CA TRP A 81 -2.00 -0.84 -3.60
C TRP A 81 -2.61 0.42 -3.02
N VAL A 82 -3.63 0.23 -2.18
CA VAL A 82 -4.33 1.33 -1.54
C VAL A 82 -3.44 2.03 -0.52
N ALA A 83 -3.25 3.34 -0.67
CA ALA A 83 -2.60 4.15 0.34
C ALA A 83 -3.49 4.35 1.57
N GLY A 84 -2.88 4.46 2.74
CA GLY A 84 -3.55 4.47 4.04
C GLY A 84 -3.83 3.07 4.58
N ARG A 85 -3.40 2.03 3.87
CA ARG A 85 -3.50 0.62 4.26
C ARG A 85 -2.13 -0.01 4.39
N SER A 86 -2.06 -1.11 5.12
CA SER A 86 -0.87 -1.93 5.21
C SER A 86 -0.89 -3.00 4.14
N VAL A 87 0.27 -3.25 3.55
CA VAL A 87 0.54 -4.48 2.80
C VAL A 87 1.36 -5.43 3.67
N GLU A 88 1.14 -6.71 3.50
CA GLU A 88 2.07 -7.74 3.93
C GLU A 88 3.29 -7.74 3.02
N PHE A 89 4.44 -7.40 3.57
CA PHE A 89 5.69 -7.42 2.83
C PHE A 89 6.50 -8.67 3.18
N HIS A 90 6.58 -9.57 2.22
CA HIS A 90 7.31 -10.82 2.34
C HIS A 90 8.62 -10.71 1.56
N HIS A 91 9.75 -10.93 2.22
CA HIS A 91 11.07 -10.85 1.58
C HIS A 91 12.00 -11.96 2.06
N ARG A 92 12.98 -12.31 1.22
CA ARG A 92 13.96 -13.36 1.48
C ARG A 92 15.34 -12.91 1.03
N LYS A 93 16.27 -12.92 1.98
CA LYS A 93 17.71 -12.96 1.70
C LYS A 93 18.17 -14.42 1.72
N PRO A 94 19.08 -14.84 0.83
CA PRO A 94 19.68 -16.17 0.88
C PRO A 94 20.22 -16.54 2.27
N SER A 95 20.90 -15.62 2.94
CA SER A 95 21.50 -15.84 4.26
C SER A 95 20.53 -15.95 5.43
N THR A 96 19.37 -15.25 5.40
CA THR A 96 18.45 -15.17 6.54
C THR A 96 17.11 -15.88 6.33
N GLY A 97 16.85 -16.39 5.13
CA GLY A 97 15.55 -17.00 4.80
C GLY A 97 14.41 -15.98 4.64
N TRP A 98 13.19 -16.51 4.61
CA TRP A 98 11.96 -15.71 4.48
C TRP A 98 11.64 -14.95 5.77
N ARG A 99 11.22 -13.70 5.59
CA ARG A 99 10.71 -12.81 6.63
C ARG A 99 9.46 -12.11 6.13
N TRP A 100 8.63 -11.72 7.08
CA TRP A 100 7.40 -10.99 6.83
C TRP A 100 7.29 -9.82 7.81
N GLU A 101 6.81 -8.69 7.30
CA GLU A 101 6.47 -7.53 8.11
C GLU A 101 5.30 -6.75 7.48
N PRO A 102 4.38 -6.17 8.27
CA PRO A 102 3.39 -5.26 7.75
C PRO A 102 4.03 -3.91 7.40
N ARG A 103 3.74 -3.40 6.20
CA ARG A 103 4.22 -2.08 5.73
C ARG A 103 3.05 -1.17 5.44
N LEU A 104 2.91 -0.12 6.26
CA LEU A 104 1.92 0.93 6.03
C LEU A 104 2.33 1.78 4.83
N ILE A 105 1.41 1.94 3.89
CA ILE A 105 1.54 2.91 2.80
C ILE A 105 0.94 4.22 3.32
N SER A 106 1.74 5.26 3.50
CA SER A 106 1.21 6.56 3.98
C SER A 106 0.27 7.18 2.94
N ALA A 107 -0.97 7.46 3.32
CA ALA A 107 -1.89 8.25 2.50
C ALA A 107 -1.54 9.75 2.48
N ASN A 108 -0.84 10.24 3.50
CA ASN A 108 -0.52 11.66 3.66
C ASN A 108 0.68 12.07 2.81
N ASP A 109 1.65 11.17 2.66
CA ASP A 109 2.94 11.46 2.02
C ASP A 109 2.99 10.97 0.57
N THR A 110 1.85 10.56 0.00
CA THR A 110 1.75 10.07 -1.37
C THR A 110 0.61 10.73 -2.15
N ARG A 111 0.69 10.58 -3.47
CA ARG A 111 -0.38 10.95 -4.41
C ARG A 111 -0.84 9.71 -5.17
N ASP A 112 -2.05 9.76 -5.70
CA ASP A 112 -2.55 8.70 -6.58
C ASP A 112 -1.65 8.54 -7.81
N GLY A 113 -1.41 7.30 -8.23
CA GLY A 113 -0.51 6.99 -9.34
C GLY A 113 1.00 7.06 -8.99
N ALA A 114 1.37 7.31 -7.74
CA ALA A 114 2.78 7.45 -7.35
C ALA A 114 3.52 6.11 -7.19
N THR A 115 4.84 6.20 -7.16
CA THR A 115 5.72 5.15 -6.65
C THR A 115 6.03 5.46 -5.19
N TYR A 116 5.83 4.48 -4.30
CA TYR A 116 6.11 4.58 -2.87
C TYR A 116 7.32 3.70 -2.53
N ASP A 117 8.34 4.31 -1.93
CA ASP A 117 9.60 3.66 -1.65
C ASP A 117 9.59 2.95 -0.28
N LEU A 118 10.01 1.69 -0.30
CA LEU A 118 10.23 0.87 0.88
C LEU A 118 11.70 0.47 0.94
N TRP A 119 12.27 0.51 2.15
CA TRP A 119 13.67 0.16 2.38
C TRP A 119 13.81 -1.11 3.22
N ILE A 120 14.67 -2.02 2.74
CA ILE A 120 15.10 -3.22 3.46
C ILE A 120 16.56 -3.04 3.89
N GLY A 121 16.82 -3.16 5.20
CA GLY A 121 18.16 -3.27 5.77
C GLY A 121 18.70 -4.69 5.63
#